data_AF-A0A3D6EN61-F1
#
_entry.id   AF-A0A3D6EN61-F1
#
_cell.length_a   1.000
_cell.length_b   1.000
_cell.length_c   1.000
_cell.angle_alpha   90.00
_cell.angle_beta   90.00
_cell.angle_gamma   90.00
#
_symmetry.space_group_name_H-M   'P 1'
#
loop_
_entity.id
_entity.type
_entity.pdbx_description
1 polymer ?
#
loop_
_entity_poly.entity_id
_entity_poly.type
_entity_poly.pdbx_seq_one_letter_code
_entity_poly.pdbx_strand_id
1 'polypeptide(L)'
;MFPPGAHPLHFWVKLMRTLALLPALLVPAALIAQAPAASLGDRVKAERPAVDKLMADLLYTDAMKRAEALLPPVKPAFDKTNNQTLVQSSAAYMDLGQAYRMAVETADAAGAWEKALEYAQTAKALSLESYNGIKEPFAQTVTYYTQAGVRAQQVLDENDARIKELKGKSILDPGERQELDLALGVEKEVTDCAKWVKFFQTYLDVTKRESEAFDPLVKVMEDKLKGEADQVADYKAGKGERTKWVEAVVSSPAYLEAQGDKAGKARFLYRLAILDPASKKVQQQLDVLFGRATAPAKGKAKPKKG
;
A
#
# COMPACT_ATOMS: atom_id res chain seq x y z
N MET A 1 32.79 53.38 2.09
CA MET A 1 34.24 53.61 2.23
C MET A 1 34.82 52.33 2.81
N PHE A 2 35.33 51.43 1.95
CA PHE A 2 35.80 50.10 2.34
C PHE A 2 37.30 50.15 2.65
N PRO A 3 37.83 49.34 3.59
CA PRO A 3 39.26 49.31 3.88
C PRO A 3 40.05 48.69 2.72
N PRO A 4 41.28 49.15 2.45
CA PRO A 4 42.11 48.65 1.37
C PRO A 4 42.81 47.35 1.76
N GLY A 5 42.73 46.32 0.92
CA GLY A 5 43.58 45.12 1.03
C GLY A 5 42.92 43.74 0.91
N ALA A 6 41.64 43.62 0.56
CA ALA A 6 41.03 42.32 0.29
C ALA A 6 41.01 42.02 -1.21
N HIS A 7 41.82 41.07 -1.67
CA HIS A 7 41.72 40.51 -3.03
C HIS A 7 40.30 39.95 -3.27
N PRO A 8 39.71 40.13 -4.47
CA PRO A 8 38.34 39.66 -4.79
C PRO A 8 38.18 38.13 -4.66
N LEU A 9 39.27 37.37 -4.77
CA LEU A 9 39.33 35.92 -4.53
C LEU A 9 38.99 35.53 -3.09
N HIS A 10 39.26 36.39 -2.10
CA HIS A 10 39.06 36.06 -0.68
C HIS A 10 37.60 36.17 -0.22
N PHE A 11 36.77 36.96 -0.92
CA PHE A 11 35.35 37.09 -0.61
C PHE A 11 34.56 35.90 -1.19
N TRP A 12 34.95 35.48 -2.39
CA TRP A 12 34.45 34.29 -3.11
C TRP A 12 34.64 32.98 -2.33
N VAL A 13 35.84 32.76 -1.81
CA VAL A 13 36.18 31.55 -1.04
C VAL A 13 35.47 31.50 0.33
N LYS A 14 35.13 32.65 0.92
CA LYS A 14 34.49 32.72 2.24
C LYS A 14 32.98 32.49 2.19
N LEU A 15 32.31 32.85 1.09
CA LEU A 15 30.89 32.57 0.91
C LEU A 15 30.64 31.09 0.60
N MET A 16 31.52 30.46 -0.20
CA MET A 16 31.39 29.06 -0.61
C MET A 16 31.91 28.02 0.40
N ARG A 17 32.71 28.43 1.40
CA ARG A 17 33.18 27.52 2.46
C ARG A 17 32.13 27.14 3.50
N THR A 18 30.94 27.71 3.45
CA THR A 18 29.88 27.49 4.46
C THR A 18 28.85 26.42 4.08
N LEU A 19 29.00 25.73 2.95
CA LEU A 19 28.02 24.73 2.46
C LEU A 19 28.56 23.31 2.25
N ALA A 20 29.83 23.03 2.56
CA ALA A 20 30.41 21.69 2.42
C ALA A 20 30.56 20.97 3.77
N LEU A 21 29.44 20.59 4.38
CA LEU A 21 29.41 19.57 5.44
C LEU A 21 28.24 18.60 5.18
N LEU A 22 28.44 17.73 4.19
CA LEU A 22 27.71 16.46 4.07
C LEU A 22 28.54 15.41 4.82
N PRO A 23 28.10 14.91 5.98
CA PRO A 23 28.76 13.77 6.60
C PRO A 23 28.53 12.54 5.72
N ALA A 24 29.60 12.08 5.07
CA ALA A 24 29.64 10.77 4.44
C ALA A 24 29.47 9.70 5.51
N LEU A 25 28.28 9.11 5.59
CA LEU A 25 28.00 7.95 6.43
C LEU A 25 28.75 6.73 5.85
N LEU A 26 29.95 6.48 6.38
CA LEU A 26 30.67 5.23 6.25
C LEU A 26 29.91 4.14 7.04
N VAL A 27 29.24 3.24 6.32
CA VAL A 27 28.66 2.02 6.88
C VAL A 27 29.78 0.97 7.06
N PRO A 28 29.99 0.39 8.26
CA PRO A 28 30.92 -0.71 8.45
C PRO A 28 30.49 -1.96 7.68
N ALA A 29 31.37 -2.43 6.80
CA ALA A 29 31.22 -3.63 5.98
C ALA A 29 31.42 -4.94 6.79
N ALA A 30 30.57 -5.18 7.78
CA ALA A 30 30.68 -6.38 8.62
C ALA A 30 29.32 -7.02 8.92
N LEU A 31 28.53 -7.33 7.87
CA LEU A 31 27.39 -8.26 7.98
C LEU A 31 26.83 -8.65 6.60
N ILE A 32 27.57 -9.42 5.78
CA ILE A 32 26.99 -9.98 4.55
C ILE A 32 27.43 -11.43 4.34
N ALA A 33 26.56 -12.36 4.75
CA ALA A 33 26.32 -13.63 4.05
C ALA A 33 24.97 -14.25 4.48
N GLN A 34 23.91 -13.44 4.53
CA GLN A 34 22.56 -13.94 4.26
C GLN A 34 22.03 -13.05 3.14
N ALA A 35 21.57 -13.67 2.05
CA ALA A 35 20.79 -12.94 1.06
C ALA A 35 19.67 -12.21 1.82
N PRO A 36 19.44 -10.90 1.57
CA PRO A 36 18.39 -10.17 2.28
C PRO A 36 17.09 -10.95 2.13
N ALA A 37 16.43 -11.25 3.26
CA ALA A 37 15.14 -11.90 3.24
C ALA A 37 14.22 -11.12 2.29
N ALA A 38 13.50 -11.84 1.42
CA ALA A 38 12.60 -11.21 0.45
C ALA A 38 11.64 -10.26 1.18
N SER A 39 11.44 -9.06 0.60
CA SER A 39 10.54 -8.07 1.16
C SER A 39 9.11 -8.64 1.28
N LEU A 40 8.28 -8.06 2.17
CA LEU A 40 6.88 -8.47 2.24
C LEU A 40 6.19 -8.27 0.89
N GLY A 41 6.47 -7.17 0.19
CA GLY A 41 5.96 -6.91 -1.16
C GLY A 41 6.33 -8.02 -2.16
N ASP A 42 7.57 -8.50 -2.13
CA ASP A 42 8.01 -9.61 -3.01
C ASP A 42 7.33 -10.93 -2.66
N ARG A 43 7.15 -11.21 -1.36
CA ARG A 43 6.41 -12.40 -0.90
C ARG A 43 4.94 -12.35 -1.33
N VAL A 44 4.29 -11.20 -1.21
CA VAL A 44 2.90 -10.98 -1.68
C VAL A 44 2.81 -11.22 -3.19
N LYS A 45 3.73 -10.66 -3.98
CA LYS A 45 3.78 -10.88 -5.44
C LYS A 45 4.00 -12.35 -5.79
N ALA A 46 4.88 -13.04 -5.07
CA ALA A 46 5.18 -14.45 -5.30
C ALA A 46 4.00 -15.38 -4.96
N GLU A 47 3.25 -15.06 -3.89
CA GLU A 47 2.08 -15.84 -3.46
C GLU A 47 0.83 -15.56 -4.31
N ARG A 48 0.72 -14.39 -4.93
CA ARG A 48 -0.46 -13.95 -5.67
C ARG A 48 -0.98 -14.97 -6.69
N PRO A 49 -0.16 -15.60 -7.56
CA PRO A 49 -0.66 -16.58 -8.54
C PRO A 49 -1.28 -17.82 -7.89
N ALA A 50 -0.75 -18.25 -6.75
CA ALA A 50 -1.28 -19.42 -6.05
C ALA A 50 -2.61 -19.10 -5.35
N VAL A 51 -2.73 -17.89 -4.77
CA VAL A 51 -3.99 -17.39 -4.21
C VAL A 51 -5.03 -17.22 -5.31
N ASP A 52 -4.69 -16.60 -6.44
CA ASP A 52 -5.61 -16.39 -7.56
C ASP A 52 -6.08 -17.73 -8.16
N LYS A 53 -5.21 -18.75 -8.21
CA LYS A 53 -5.62 -20.10 -8.62
C LYS A 53 -6.65 -20.69 -7.65
N LEU A 54 -6.42 -20.60 -6.33
CA LEU A 54 -7.40 -21.08 -5.34
C LEU A 54 -8.73 -20.33 -5.45
N MET A 55 -8.69 -19.02 -5.71
CA MET A 55 -9.89 -18.21 -5.95
C MET A 55 -10.63 -18.64 -7.22
N ALA A 56 -9.91 -18.94 -8.30
CA ALA A 56 -10.50 -19.44 -9.55
C ALA A 56 -11.10 -20.86 -9.37
N ASP A 57 -10.43 -21.70 -8.58
CA ASP A 57 -10.89 -23.04 -8.21
C ASP A 57 -12.01 -23.01 -7.15
N LEU A 58 -12.43 -21.82 -6.72
CA LEU A 58 -13.48 -21.55 -5.72
C LEU A 58 -13.15 -22.12 -4.33
N LEU A 59 -11.86 -22.34 -4.04
CA LEU A 59 -11.31 -22.80 -2.76
C LEU A 59 -11.05 -21.59 -1.84
N TYR A 60 -12.08 -20.78 -1.61
CA TYR A 60 -11.92 -19.46 -1.00
C TYR A 60 -11.38 -19.50 0.44
N THR A 61 -11.75 -20.51 1.23
CA THR A 61 -11.23 -20.67 2.59
C THR A 61 -9.73 -20.95 2.61
N ASP A 62 -9.21 -21.67 1.62
CA ASP A 62 -7.78 -21.97 1.53
C ASP A 62 -7.01 -20.79 0.92
N ALA A 63 -7.61 -20.08 -0.03
CA ALA A 63 -7.08 -18.80 -0.52
C ALA A 63 -6.91 -17.79 0.62
N MET A 64 -7.95 -17.67 1.47
CA MET A 64 -7.94 -16.81 2.64
C MET A 64 -6.83 -17.18 3.63
N LYS A 65 -6.68 -18.47 3.97
CA LYS A 65 -5.58 -18.92 4.86
C LYS A 65 -4.20 -18.57 4.32
N ARG A 66 -3.98 -18.68 3.01
CA ARG A 66 -2.69 -18.30 2.39
C ARG A 66 -2.45 -16.79 2.46
N ALA A 67 -3.49 -15.99 2.22
CA ALA A 67 -3.40 -14.54 2.37
C ALA A 67 -3.13 -14.13 3.83
N GLU A 68 -3.84 -14.74 4.80
CA GLU A 68 -3.64 -14.50 6.24
C GLU A 68 -2.21 -14.88 6.68
N ALA A 69 -1.61 -15.93 6.11
CA ALA A 69 -0.24 -16.34 6.42
C ALA A 69 0.84 -15.33 6.01
N LEU A 70 0.51 -14.35 5.16
CA LEU A 70 1.40 -13.24 4.80
C LEU A 70 1.36 -12.11 5.83
N LEU A 71 0.28 -12.02 6.61
CA LEU A 71 0.13 -10.95 7.60
C LEU A 71 1.09 -11.19 8.76
N PRO A 72 1.89 -10.19 9.15
CA PRO A 72 2.78 -10.33 10.28
C PRO A 72 1.96 -10.43 11.57
N PRO A 73 2.37 -11.27 12.54
CA PRO A 73 1.67 -11.41 13.82
C PRO A 73 1.75 -10.14 14.67
N VAL A 74 2.75 -9.28 14.39
CA VAL A 74 2.96 -8.01 15.07
C VAL A 74 3.13 -6.93 14.01
N LYS A 75 2.37 -5.84 14.12
CA LYS A 75 2.53 -4.66 13.27
C LYS A 75 3.97 -4.13 13.39
N PRO A 76 4.70 -3.92 12.29
CA PRO A 76 6.02 -3.29 12.32
C PRO A 76 5.96 -1.89 12.95
N ALA A 77 7.01 -1.50 13.68
CA ALA A 77 7.10 -0.15 14.22
C ALA A 77 7.38 0.87 13.11
N PHE A 78 6.79 2.05 13.21
CA PHE A 78 7.08 3.17 12.31
C PHE A 78 8.24 4.00 12.87
N ASP A 79 9.44 3.84 12.30
CA ASP A 79 10.65 4.55 12.73
C ASP A 79 10.69 5.97 12.16
N LYS A 80 10.78 6.96 13.05
CA LYS A 80 10.79 8.40 12.73
C LYS A 80 12.16 9.07 12.96
N THR A 81 13.21 8.30 13.14
CA THR A 81 14.56 8.78 13.49
C THR A 81 15.14 9.73 12.44
N ASN A 82 15.03 9.39 11.15
CA ASN A 82 15.53 10.24 10.06
C ASN A 82 14.81 9.92 8.74
N ASN A 83 15.13 10.70 7.69
CA ASN A 83 14.49 10.53 6.37
C ASN A 83 14.67 9.13 5.76
N GLN A 84 15.81 8.46 6.00
CA GLN A 84 16.01 7.10 5.52
C GLN A 84 15.09 6.12 6.23
N THR A 85 14.98 6.20 7.56
CA THR A 85 14.10 5.29 8.32
C THR A 85 12.62 5.58 8.08
N LEU A 86 12.25 6.84 7.82
CA LEU A 86 10.90 7.23 7.38
C LEU A 86 10.54 6.61 6.02
N VAL A 87 11.45 6.67 5.04
CA VAL A 87 11.26 6.03 3.72
C VAL A 87 11.07 4.52 3.86
N GLN A 88 11.93 3.87 4.65
CA GLN A 88 11.88 2.43 4.88
C GLN A 88 10.58 2.01 5.58
N SER A 89 10.19 2.74 6.63
CA SER A 89 8.95 2.48 7.37
C SER A 89 7.72 2.67 6.48
N SER A 90 7.70 3.73 5.66
CA SER A 90 6.62 3.98 4.73
C SER A 90 6.50 2.88 3.68
N ALA A 91 7.62 2.43 3.10
CA ALA A 91 7.63 1.32 2.15
C ALA A 91 7.11 0.00 2.79
N ALA A 92 7.55 -0.30 4.02
CA ALA A 92 7.09 -1.48 4.75
C ALA A 92 5.58 -1.44 5.04
N TYR A 93 5.04 -0.25 5.36
CA TYR A 93 3.60 -0.06 5.57
C TYR A 93 2.80 -0.18 4.27
N MET A 94 3.33 0.29 3.12
CA MET A 94 2.71 0.07 1.81
C MET A 94 2.65 -1.42 1.45
N ASP A 95 3.75 -2.15 1.64
CA ASP A 95 3.79 -3.61 1.42
C ASP A 95 2.76 -4.34 2.31
N LEU A 96 2.66 -3.91 3.57
CA LEU A 96 1.67 -4.45 4.50
C LEU A 96 0.23 -4.14 4.05
N GLY A 97 -0.01 -2.93 3.53
CA GLY A 97 -1.29 -2.55 2.92
C GLY A 97 -1.69 -3.48 1.76
N GLN A 98 -0.73 -3.88 0.90
CA GLN A 98 -0.98 -4.83 -0.18
C GLN A 98 -1.30 -6.24 0.34
N ALA A 99 -0.63 -6.69 1.41
CA ALA A 99 -0.94 -7.97 2.05
C ALA A 99 -2.37 -7.95 2.63
N TYR A 100 -2.76 -6.88 3.32
CA TYR A 100 -4.13 -6.73 3.82
C TYR A 100 -5.16 -6.65 2.69
N ARG A 101 -4.85 -5.98 1.58
CA ARG A 101 -5.76 -5.97 0.42
C ARG A 101 -6.04 -7.38 -0.10
N MET A 102 -5.01 -8.23 -0.21
CA MET A 102 -5.20 -9.64 -0.58
C MET A 102 -6.05 -10.40 0.46
N ALA A 103 -5.85 -10.13 1.74
CA ALA A 103 -6.67 -10.71 2.82
C ALA A 103 -8.13 -10.26 2.74
N VAL A 104 -8.42 -8.99 2.41
CA VAL A 104 -9.78 -8.48 2.17
C VAL A 104 -10.43 -9.22 0.99
N GLU A 105 -9.76 -9.30 -0.15
CA GLU A 105 -10.28 -9.92 -1.38
C GLU A 105 -10.67 -11.39 -1.15
N THR A 106 -9.79 -12.14 -0.46
CA THR A 106 -10.01 -13.55 -0.17
C THR A 106 -11.05 -13.78 0.92
N ALA A 107 -11.08 -12.95 1.97
CA ALA A 107 -12.09 -13.02 3.02
C ALA A 107 -13.49 -12.67 2.49
N ASP A 108 -13.61 -11.68 1.60
CA ASP A 108 -14.89 -11.36 0.94
C ASP A 108 -15.41 -12.56 0.13
N ALA A 109 -14.56 -13.17 -0.69
CA ALA A 109 -14.95 -14.36 -1.46
C ALA A 109 -15.30 -15.57 -0.57
N ALA A 110 -14.62 -15.71 0.58
CA ALA A 110 -14.94 -16.73 1.57
C ALA A 110 -16.21 -16.42 2.39
N GLY A 111 -16.89 -15.31 2.13
CA GLY A 111 -18.08 -14.89 2.89
C GLY A 111 -17.78 -14.42 4.32
N ALA A 112 -16.51 -14.24 4.67
CA ALA A 112 -16.06 -13.77 5.98
C ALA A 112 -16.06 -12.24 6.03
N TRP A 113 -17.23 -11.63 5.79
CA TRP A 113 -17.36 -10.17 5.60
C TRP A 113 -16.93 -9.35 6.82
N GLU A 114 -17.14 -9.85 8.02
CA GLU A 114 -16.67 -9.21 9.26
C GLU A 114 -15.13 -9.12 9.29
N LYS A 115 -14.44 -10.21 8.92
CA LYS A 115 -12.98 -10.22 8.80
C LYS A 115 -12.49 -9.36 7.65
N ALA A 116 -13.17 -9.39 6.51
CA ALA A 116 -12.84 -8.53 5.37
C ALA A 116 -12.92 -7.04 5.75
N LEU A 117 -13.93 -6.65 6.53
CA LEU A 117 -14.04 -5.29 7.08
C LEU A 117 -12.89 -4.99 8.04
N GLU A 118 -12.57 -5.89 8.98
CA GLU A 118 -11.45 -5.73 9.91
C GLU A 118 -10.11 -5.51 9.18
N TYR A 119 -9.83 -6.31 8.15
CA TYR A 119 -8.63 -6.16 7.31
C TYR A 119 -8.63 -4.84 6.54
N ALA A 120 -9.76 -4.43 5.98
CA ALA A 120 -9.86 -3.16 5.25
C ALA A 120 -9.64 -1.95 6.18
N GLN A 121 -10.24 -1.98 7.38
CA GLN A 121 -10.05 -0.95 8.40
C GLN A 121 -8.60 -0.91 8.91
N THR A 122 -7.98 -2.08 9.09
CA THR A 122 -6.57 -2.17 9.50
C THR A 122 -5.65 -1.59 8.42
N ALA A 123 -5.87 -1.94 7.14
CA ALA A 123 -5.10 -1.39 6.02
C ALA A 123 -5.25 0.13 5.89
N LYS A 124 -6.48 0.64 6.07
CA LYS A 124 -6.76 2.09 6.12
C LYS A 124 -5.99 2.77 7.25
N ALA A 125 -6.05 2.22 8.46
CA ALA A 125 -5.37 2.78 9.63
C ALA A 125 -3.84 2.82 9.43
N LEU A 126 -3.26 1.75 8.88
CA LEU A 126 -1.84 1.69 8.53
C LEU A 126 -1.47 2.76 7.50
N SER A 127 -2.23 2.87 6.42
CA SER A 127 -1.94 3.83 5.35
C SER A 127 -2.02 5.28 5.86
N LEU A 128 -2.99 5.57 6.71
CA LEU A 128 -3.12 6.86 7.39
C LEU A 128 -1.97 7.12 8.38
N GLU A 129 -1.57 6.12 9.17
CA GLU A 129 -0.42 6.21 10.07
C GLU A 129 0.87 6.50 9.30
N SER A 130 1.10 5.83 8.17
CA SER A 130 2.26 6.09 7.31
C SER A 130 2.26 7.51 6.76
N TYR A 131 1.13 7.97 6.21
CA TYR A 131 1.05 9.33 5.68
C TYR A 131 1.29 10.37 6.77
N ASN A 132 0.63 10.23 7.93
CA ASN A 132 0.83 11.12 9.08
C ASN A 132 2.26 11.08 9.61
N GLY A 133 2.94 9.93 9.50
CA GLY A 133 4.33 9.77 9.88
C GLY A 133 5.31 10.56 9.01
N ILE A 134 5.05 10.68 7.71
CA ILE A 134 5.97 11.34 6.77
C ILE A 134 5.54 12.76 6.36
N LYS A 135 4.27 13.13 6.54
CA LYS A 135 3.69 14.37 5.99
C LYS A 135 4.53 15.60 6.30
N GLU A 136 4.79 15.84 7.58
CA GLU A 136 5.53 17.02 8.03
C GLU A 136 7.04 16.92 7.73
N PRO A 137 7.75 15.83 8.09
CA PRO A 137 9.19 15.71 7.80
C PRO A 137 9.54 15.83 6.31
N PHE A 138 8.75 15.22 5.44
CA PHE A 138 9.02 15.28 4.00
C PHE A 138 8.64 16.63 3.42
N ALA A 139 7.58 17.29 3.89
CA ALA A 139 7.26 18.66 3.47
C ALA A 139 8.38 19.65 3.84
N GLN A 140 8.95 19.53 5.03
CA GLN A 140 10.12 20.32 5.45
C GLN A 140 11.34 20.02 4.58
N THR A 141 11.58 18.74 4.27
CA THR A 141 12.69 18.33 3.40
C THR A 141 12.53 18.85 1.97
N VAL A 142 11.31 18.80 1.40
CA VAL A 142 10.99 19.40 0.10
C VAL A 142 11.26 20.89 0.12
N THR A 143 10.81 21.60 1.15
CA THR A 143 11.03 23.05 1.30
C THR A 143 12.53 23.36 1.35
N TYR A 144 13.30 22.60 2.13
CA TYR A 144 14.74 22.76 2.25
C TYR A 144 15.45 22.63 0.89
N TYR A 145 15.22 21.53 0.16
CA TYR A 145 15.88 21.31 -1.13
C TYR A 145 15.40 22.28 -2.21
N THR A 146 14.16 22.75 -2.14
CA THR A 146 13.66 23.80 -3.04
C THR A 146 14.44 25.10 -2.83
N GLN A 147 14.60 25.54 -1.58
CA GLN A 147 15.36 26.75 -1.26
C GLN A 147 16.85 26.60 -1.57
N ALA A 148 17.44 25.43 -1.29
CA ALA A 148 18.83 25.15 -1.62
C ALA A 148 19.08 25.21 -3.13
N GLY A 149 18.21 24.57 -3.94
CA GLY A 149 18.29 24.62 -5.39
C GLY A 149 18.16 26.04 -5.96
N VAL A 150 17.26 26.86 -5.42
CA VAL A 150 17.13 28.27 -5.81
C VAL A 150 18.40 29.07 -5.51
N ARG A 151 18.99 28.88 -4.32
CA ARG A 151 20.25 29.54 -3.96
C ARG A 151 21.41 29.09 -4.85
N ALA A 152 21.52 27.80 -5.13
CA ALA A 152 22.54 27.25 -6.02
C ALA A 152 22.39 27.83 -7.44
N GLN A 153 21.16 27.92 -7.96
CA GLN A 153 20.91 28.53 -9.26
C GLN A 153 21.31 30.01 -9.28
N GLN A 154 20.98 30.77 -8.23
CA GLN A 154 21.36 32.17 -8.13
C GLN A 154 22.89 32.35 -8.18
N VAL A 155 23.66 31.47 -7.52
CA VAL A 155 25.13 31.49 -7.60
C VAL A 155 25.62 31.27 -9.03
N LEU A 156 24.99 30.37 -9.79
CA LEU A 156 25.35 30.16 -11.20
C LEU A 156 25.01 31.38 -12.05
N ASP A 157 23.84 31.97 -11.85
CA ASP A 157 23.36 33.13 -12.61
C ASP A 157 24.24 34.36 -12.37
N GLU A 158 24.63 34.62 -11.11
CA GLU A 158 25.52 35.71 -10.74
C GLU A 158 26.92 35.58 -11.38
N ASN A 159 27.30 34.37 -11.83
CA ASN A 159 28.65 34.03 -12.28
C ASN A 159 28.72 33.48 -13.70
N ASP A 160 27.60 33.53 -14.42
CA ASP A 160 27.45 32.94 -15.74
C ASP A 160 28.56 33.37 -16.72
N ALA A 161 28.91 34.66 -16.74
CA ALA A 161 29.96 35.19 -17.60
C ALA A 161 31.34 34.57 -17.31
N ARG A 162 31.73 34.48 -16.03
CA ARG A 162 33.01 33.88 -15.61
C ARG A 162 33.03 32.38 -15.84
N ILE A 163 31.93 31.70 -15.56
CA ILE A 163 31.80 30.26 -15.82
C ILE A 163 31.94 29.97 -17.32
N LYS A 164 31.31 30.77 -18.19
CA LYS A 164 31.45 30.65 -19.65
C LYS A 164 32.88 30.91 -20.12
N GLU A 165 33.55 31.92 -19.55
CA GLU A 165 34.97 32.18 -19.83
C GLU A 165 35.84 30.96 -19.48
N LEU A 166 35.69 30.43 -18.27
CA LEU A 166 36.45 29.27 -17.78
C LEU A 166 36.18 28.00 -18.60
N LYS A 167 34.92 27.74 -18.96
CA LYS A 167 34.54 26.60 -19.82
C LYS A 167 35.07 26.73 -21.25
N GLY A 168 35.35 27.95 -21.71
CA GLY A 168 35.86 28.23 -23.06
C GLY A 168 37.39 28.16 -23.21
N LYS A 169 38.15 28.11 -22.11
CA LYS A 169 39.62 28.04 -22.17
C LYS A 169 40.11 26.63 -22.44
N SER A 170 41.10 26.50 -23.32
CA SER A 170 41.77 25.22 -23.62
C SER A 170 42.82 24.82 -22.57
N ILE A 171 43.35 25.79 -21.82
CA ILE A 171 44.32 25.59 -20.73
C ILE A 171 43.87 26.47 -19.57
N LEU A 172 43.70 25.87 -18.40
CA LEU A 172 43.36 26.55 -17.14
C LEU A 172 44.55 26.48 -16.20
N ASP A 173 44.85 27.57 -15.51
CA ASP A 173 45.77 27.49 -14.38
C ASP A 173 45.13 26.75 -13.18
N PRO A 174 45.90 26.34 -12.16
CA PRO A 174 45.35 25.60 -11.03
C PRO A 174 44.23 26.31 -10.27
N GLY A 175 44.26 27.64 -10.17
CA GLY A 175 43.22 28.44 -9.51
C GLY A 175 41.95 28.50 -10.36
N GLU A 176 42.09 28.76 -11.66
CA GLU A 176 40.98 28.74 -12.62
C GLU A 176 40.31 27.37 -12.71
N ARG A 177 41.10 26.30 -12.64
CA ARG A 177 40.59 24.93 -12.59
C ARG A 177 39.73 24.71 -11.34
N GLN A 178 40.22 25.17 -10.18
CA GLN A 178 39.47 25.07 -8.93
C GLN A 178 38.15 25.86 -8.98
N GLU A 179 38.16 27.08 -9.55
CA GLU A 179 36.94 27.88 -9.75
C GLU A 179 35.92 27.15 -10.63
N LEU A 180 36.36 26.56 -11.73
CA LEU A 180 35.48 25.79 -12.63
C LEU A 180 34.93 24.55 -11.94
N ASP A 181 35.75 23.79 -11.22
CA ASP A 181 35.31 22.59 -10.51
C ASP A 181 34.27 22.92 -9.42
N LEU A 182 34.39 24.07 -8.75
CA LEU A 182 33.37 24.58 -7.81
C LEU A 182 32.06 24.92 -8.53
N ALA A 183 32.11 25.63 -9.66
CA ALA A 183 30.92 25.96 -10.45
C ALA A 183 30.19 24.69 -10.94
N LEU A 184 30.94 23.69 -11.40
CA LEU A 184 30.39 22.37 -11.76
C LEU A 184 29.76 21.66 -10.56
N GLY A 185 30.33 21.83 -9.36
CA GLY A 185 29.73 21.37 -8.11
C GLY A 185 28.38 21.99 -7.83
N VAL A 186 28.24 23.31 -8.05
CA VAL A 186 26.97 24.04 -7.89
C VAL A 186 25.94 23.63 -8.97
N GLU A 187 26.37 23.43 -10.23
CA GLU A 187 25.50 22.87 -11.29
C GLU A 187 24.93 21.50 -10.91
N LYS A 188 25.77 20.65 -10.29
CA LYS A 188 25.33 19.37 -9.76
C LYS A 188 24.37 19.53 -8.58
N GLU A 189 24.61 20.48 -7.68
CA GLU A 189 23.73 20.77 -6.53
C GLU A 189 22.31 21.15 -6.99
N VAL A 190 22.17 22.01 -8.00
CA VAL A 190 20.85 22.36 -8.60
C VAL A 190 20.13 21.09 -9.06
N THR A 191 20.84 20.23 -9.79
CA THR A 191 20.29 18.98 -10.31
C THR A 191 19.88 18.02 -9.19
N ASP A 192 20.71 17.86 -8.17
CA ASP A 192 20.46 16.94 -7.06
C ASP A 192 19.34 17.45 -6.14
N CYS A 193 19.27 18.76 -5.90
CA CYS A 193 18.14 19.39 -5.18
C CYS A 193 16.80 19.08 -5.88
N ALA A 194 16.72 19.26 -7.19
CA ALA A 194 15.52 18.95 -7.96
C ALA A 194 15.12 17.46 -7.86
N LYS A 195 16.10 16.54 -7.89
CA LYS A 195 15.85 15.11 -7.70
C LYS A 195 15.26 14.82 -6.32
N TRP A 196 15.82 15.41 -5.26
CA TRP A 196 15.33 15.19 -3.89
C TRP A 196 13.94 15.77 -3.67
N VAL A 197 13.67 16.98 -4.17
CA VAL A 197 12.32 17.57 -4.17
C VAL A 197 11.33 16.59 -4.81
N LYS A 198 11.63 16.11 -6.02
CA LYS A 198 10.76 15.15 -6.73
C LYS A 198 10.57 13.85 -5.94
N PHE A 199 11.64 13.32 -5.36
CA PHE A 199 11.62 12.08 -4.57
C PHE A 199 10.67 12.20 -3.37
N PHE A 200 10.87 13.19 -2.50
CA PHE A 200 10.06 13.34 -1.28
C PHE A 200 8.61 13.76 -1.59
N GLN A 201 8.40 14.59 -2.61
CA GLN A 201 7.06 14.95 -3.06
C GLN A 201 6.29 13.73 -3.57
N THR A 202 6.96 12.84 -4.32
CA THR A 202 6.33 11.60 -4.80
C THR A 202 5.88 10.71 -3.63
N TYR A 203 6.68 10.59 -2.57
CA TYR A 203 6.29 9.85 -1.38
C TYR A 203 5.07 10.46 -0.69
N LEU A 204 5.01 11.79 -0.56
CA LEU A 204 3.85 12.50 0.00
C LEU A 204 2.58 12.21 -0.82
N ASP A 205 2.67 12.32 -2.15
CA ASP A 205 1.51 12.15 -3.03
C ASP A 205 1.01 10.70 -3.03
N VAL A 206 1.92 9.73 -3.08
CA VAL A 206 1.58 8.30 -3.08
C VAL A 206 0.98 7.88 -1.73
N THR A 207 1.63 8.21 -0.61
CA THR A 207 1.09 7.83 0.72
C THR A 207 -0.24 8.49 1.04
N LYS A 208 -0.43 9.74 0.61
CA LYS A 208 -1.74 10.40 0.74
C LYS A 208 -2.81 9.64 -0.03
N ARG A 209 -2.55 9.28 -1.30
CA ARG A 209 -3.49 8.51 -2.11
C ARG A 209 -3.81 7.15 -1.48
N GLU A 210 -2.79 6.43 -1.00
CA GLU A 210 -2.98 5.13 -0.34
C GLU A 210 -3.80 5.26 0.97
N SER A 211 -3.65 6.37 1.72
CA SER A 211 -4.43 6.62 2.93
C SER A 211 -5.94 6.74 2.69
N GLU A 212 -6.34 7.08 1.46
CA GLU A 212 -7.74 7.23 1.02
C GLU A 212 -8.21 6.00 0.21
N ALA A 213 -7.28 5.16 -0.27
CA ALA A 213 -7.58 4.06 -1.20
C ALA A 213 -8.44 2.93 -0.61
N PHE A 214 -8.46 2.80 0.71
CA PHE A 214 -9.23 1.77 1.41
C PHE A 214 -10.65 2.22 1.80
N ASP A 215 -10.99 3.49 1.67
CA ASP A 215 -12.34 3.99 2.00
C ASP A 215 -13.46 3.30 1.20
N PRO A 216 -13.33 3.09 -0.12
CA PRO A 216 -14.34 2.36 -0.87
C PRO A 216 -14.48 0.91 -0.41
N LEU A 217 -13.37 0.25 -0.03
CA LEU A 217 -13.40 -1.14 0.44
C LEU A 217 -14.12 -1.26 1.78
N VAL A 218 -13.80 -0.37 2.73
CA VAL A 218 -14.50 -0.30 4.03
C VAL A 218 -15.99 -0.11 3.80
N LYS A 219 -16.36 0.87 2.98
CA LYS A 219 -17.76 1.15 2.67
C LYS A 219 -18.49 -0.04 2.06
N VAL A 220 -17.89 -0.73 1.08
CA VAL A 220 -18.53 -1.90 0.45
C VAL A 220 -18.74 -3.03 1.46
N MET A 221 -17.80 -3.25 2.39
CA MET A 221 -17.97 -4.27 3.43
C MET A 221 -19.04 -3.88 4.46
N GLU A 222 -19.07 -2.61 4.89
CA GLU A 222 -20.13 -2.09 5.77
C GLU A 222 -21.51 -2.21 5.13
N ASP A 223 -21.65 -1.82 3.85
CA ASP A 223 -22.91 -1.88 3.12
C ASP A 223 -23.39 -3.34 2.94
N LYS A 224 -22.47 -4.30 2.72
CA LYS A 224 -22.79 -5.75 2.69
C LYS A 224 -23.30 -6.26 4.03
N LEU A 225 -22.60 -5.97 5.12
CA LEU A 225 -22.98 -6.39 6.46
C LEU A 225 -24.31 -5.78 6.90
N LYS A 226 -24.51 -4.50 6.60
CA LYS A 226 -25.78 -3.80 6.85
C LYS A 226 -26.92 -4.42 6.04
N GLY A 227 -26.73 -4.62 4.74
CA GLY A 227 -27.75 -5.20 3.87
C GLY A 227 -28.18 -6.60 4.31
N GLU A 228 -27.25 -7.42 4.82
CA GLU A 228 -27.60 -8.69 5.43
C GLU A 228 -28.37 -8.54 6.74
N ALA A 229 -27.92 -7.65 7.63
CA ALA A 229 -28.62 -7.40 8.89
C ALA A 229 -30.06 -6.95 8.65
N ASP A 230 -30.29 -6.08 7.65
CA ASP A 230 -31.61 -5.64 7.23
C ASP A 230 -32.44 -6.82 6.68
N GLN A 231 -31.87 -7.68 5.84
CA GLN A 231 -32.56 -8.88 5.33
C GLN A 231 -32.96 -9.87 6.44
N VAL A 232 -32.10 -10.05 7.45
CA VAL A 232 -32.39 -10.91 8.60
C VAL A 232 -33.50 -10.30 9.46
N ALA A 233 -33.48 -8.98 9.69
CA ALA A 233 -34.49 -8.27 10.47
C ALA A 233 -35.86 -8.28 9.77
N ASP A 234 -35.90 -8.07 8.46
CA ASP A 234 -37.12 -8.03 7.66
C ASP A 234 -37.77 -9.41 7.47
N TYR A 235 -37.04 -10.49 7.75
CA TYR A 235 -37.55 -11.85 7.66
C TYR A 235 -38.50 -12.17 8.83
N LYS A 236 -39.76 -11.78 8.66
CA LYS A 236 -40.85 -11.89 9.67
C LYS A 236 -40.99 -13.27 10.29
N ALA A 237 -40.83 -14.35 9.51
CA ALA A 237 -40.96 -15.72 10.01
C ALA A 237 -39.78 -16.17 10.89
N GLY A 238 -38.61 -15.56 10.71
CA GLY A 238 -37.41 -15.82 11.50
C GLY A 238 -37.30 -15.00 12.78
N LYS A 239 -38.12 -13.96 12.96
CA LYS A 239 -38.07 -13.04 14.12
C LYS A 239 -36.67 -12.44 14.36
N GLY A 240 -35.93 -12.15 13.29
CA GLY A 240 -34.55 -11.64 13.39
C GLY A 240 -33.48 -12.70 13.70
N GLU A 241 -33.84 -13.98 13.78
CA GLU A 241 -32.85 -15.05 13.96
C GLU A 241 -32.14 -15.38 12.64
N ARG A 242 -30.83 -15.13 12.63
CA ARG A 242 -29.94 -15.39 11.50
C ARG A 242 -30.04 -16.83 10.97
N THR A 243 -30.05 -17.84 11.86
CA THR A 243 -30.11 -19.25 11.47
C THR A 243 -31.43 -19.61 10.76
N LYS A 244 -32.56 -19.06 11.22
CA LYS A 244 -33.87 -19.23 10.57
C LYS A 244 -33.91 -18.57 9.20
N TRP A 245 -33.27 -17.40 9.06
CA TRP A 245 -33.12 -16.74 7.77
C TRP A 245 -32.27 -17.59 6.81
N VAL A 246 -31.11 -18.08 7.27
CA VAL A 246 -30.25 -18.98 6.46
C VAL A 246 -31.03 -20.22 6.01
N GLU A 247 -31.78 -20.86 6.91
CA GLU A 247 -32.59 -22.03 6.56
C GLU A 247 -33.61 -21.71 5.46
N ALA A 248 -34.29 -20.57 5.54
CA ALA A 248 -35.28 -20.16 4.56
C ALA A 248 -34.65 -19.87 3.19
N VAL A 249 -33.54 -19.14 3.19
CA VAL A 249 -32.80 -18.76 1.99
C VAL A 249 -32.23 -19.98 1.27
N VAL A 250 -31.54 -20.88 1.99
CA VAL A 250 -30.94 -22.07 1.37
C VAL A 250 -31.99 -23.07 0.88
N SER A 251 -33.18 -23.07 1.46
CA SER A 251 -34.28 -23.95 1.05
C SER A 251 -35.03 -23.43 -0.19
N SER A 252 -34.79 -22.20 -0.63
CA SER A 252 -35.43 -21.58 -1.78
C SER A 252 -34.44 -21.45 -2.96
N PRO A 253 -34.62 -22.23 -4.04
CA PRO A 253 -33.72 -22.20 -5.19
C PRO A 253 -33.58 -20.81 -5.83
N ALA A 254 -34.60 -19.96 -5.72
CA ALA A 254 -34.59 -18.62 -6.30
C ALA A 254 -33.44 -17.76 -5.79
N TYR A 255 -33.07 -17.87 -4.50
CA TYR A 255 -31.96 -17.09 -3.94
C TYR A 255 -30.61 -17.51 -4.50
N LEU A 256 -30.42 -18.83 -4.72
CA LEU A 256 -29.19 -19.35 -5.30
C LEU A 256 -29.11 -19.03 -6.80
N GLU A 257 -30.21 -19.15 -7.53
CA GLU A 257 -30.25 -18.79 -8.96
C GLU A 257 -30.03 -17.28 -9.19
N ALA A 258 -30.48 -16.43 -8.27
CA ALA A 258 -30.22 -14.99 -8.33
C ALA A 258 -28.73 -14.62 -8.24
N GLN A 259 -27.86 -15.53 -7.79
CA GLN A 259 -26.41 -15.29 -7.71
C GLN A 259 -25.69 -15.44 -9.06
N GLY A 260 -26.39 -15.89 -10.10
CA GLY A 260 -25.86 -15.99 -11.45
C GLY A 260 -24.92 -17.20 -11.62
N ASP A 261 -23.64 -16.93 -11.81
CA ASP A 261 -22.66 -17.96 -12.17
C ASP A 261 -22.26 -18.86 -10.99
N LYS A 262 -21.43 -19.87 -11.28
CA LYS A 262 -20.95 -20.82 -10.26
C LYS A 262 -20.17 -20.10 -9.14
N ALA A 263 -19.43 -19.05 -9.47
CA ALA A 263 -18.61 -18.33 -8.51
C ALA A 263 -19.47 -17.50 -7.53
N GLY A 264 -20.49 -16.81 -8.04
CA GLY A 264 -21.49 -16.08 -7.24
C GLY A 264 -22.26 -17.03 -6.33
N LYS A 265 -22.73 -18.17 -6.87
CA LYS A 265 -23.37 -19.24 -6.08
C LYS A 265 -22.46 -19.73 -4.95
N ALA A 266 -21.18 -19.97 -5.25
CA ALA A 266 -20.21 -20.41 -4.23
C ALA A 266 -20.04 -19.36 -3.13
N ARG A 267 -19.76 -18.09 -3.49
CA ARG A 267 -19.57 -17.00 -2.51
C ARG A 267 -20.78 -16.85 -1.58
N PHE A 268 -21.98 -16.94 -2.15
CA PHE A 268 -23.21 -16.87 -1.37
C PHE A 268 -23.33 -18.04 -0.39
N LEU A 269 -23.11 -19.27 -0.83
CA LEU A 269 -23.15 -20.45 0.04
C LEU A 269 -22.06 -20.41 1.12
N TYR A 270 -20.86 -19.92 0.80
CA TYR A 270 -19.80 -19.69 1.79
C TYR A 270 -20.25 -18.66 2.84
N ARG A 271 -20.90 -17.57 2.45
CA ARG A 271 -21.48 -16.61 3.41
C ARG A 271 -22.52 -17.28 4.30
N LEU A 272 -23.46 -18.05 3.74
CA LEU A 272 -24.45 -18.78 4.54
C LEU A 272 -23.79 -19.76 5.52
N ALA A 273 -22.69 -20.40 5.14
CA ALA A 273 -21.93 -21.30 5.99
C ALA A 273 -21.21 -20.57 7.14
N ILE A 274 -20.84 -19.30 6.97
CA ILE A 274 -20.33 -18.45 8.06
C ILE A 274 -21.46 -18.09 9.04
N LEU A 275 -22.66 -17.82 8.52
CA LEU A 275 -23.80 -17.40 9.33
C LEU A 275 -24.43 -18.54 10.14
N ASP A 276 -24.48 -19.74 9.57
CA ASP A 276 -24.93 -20.97 10.23
C ASP A 276 -23.99 -22.15 9.88
N PRO A 277 -22.86 -22.27 10.59
CA PRO A 277 -21.88 -23.34 10.35
C PRO A 277 -22.44 -24.75 10.55
N ALA A 278 -23.52 -24.90 11.32
CA ALA A 278 -24.16 -26.19 11.60
C ALA A 278 -25.17 -26.59 10.51
N SER A 279 -25.43 -25.73 9.52
CA SER A 279 -26.44 -25.96 8.50
C SER A 279 -26.06 -27.09 7.54
N LYS A 280 -26.62 -28.28 7.76
CA LYS A 280 -26.48 -29.42 6.84
C LYS A 280 -26.98 -29.12 5.43
N LYS A 281 -27.99 -28.26 5.29
CA LYS A 281 -28.55 -27.86 4.00
C LYS A 281 -27.54 -27.03 3.19
N VAL A 282 -26.85 -26.08 3.83
CA VAL A 282 -25.81 -25.27 3.18
C VAL A 282 -24.66 -26.15 2.73
N GLN A 283 -24.19 -27.06 3.60
CA GLN A 283 -23.12 -28.01 3.24
C GLN A 283 -23.53 -28.91 2.07
N GLN A 284 -24.76 -29.42 2.06
CA GLN A 284 -25.27 -30.20 0.94
C GLN A 284 -25.31 -29.40 -0.37
N GLN A 285 -25.72 -28.12 -0.34
CA GLN A 285 -25.71 -27.28 -1.53
C GLN A 285 -24.28 -26.98 -2.03
N LEU A 286 -23.32 -26.80 -1.13
CA LEU A 286 -21.90 -26.70 -1.48
C LEU A 286 -21.43 -28.00 -2.16
N ASP A 287 -21.73 -29.17 -1.58
CA ASP A 287 -21.36 -30.46 -2.16
C ASP A 287 -21.98 -30.68 -3.54
N VAL A 288 -23.23 -30.28 -3.75
CA VAL A 288 -23.89 -30.33 -5.06
C VAL A 288 -23.22 -29.37 -6.05
N LEU A 289 -22.95 -28.13 -5.65
CA LEU A 289 -22.28 -27.13 -6.50
C LEU A 289 -20.88 -27.58 -6.94
N PHE A 290 -20.19 -28.32 -6.06
CA PHE A 290 -18.86 -28.88 -6.31
C PHE A 290 -18.88 -30.29 -6.92
N GLY A 291 -20.05 -30.86 -7.21
CA GLY A 291 -20.18 -32.19 -7.80
C GLY A 291 -19.75 -33.34 -6.88
N ARG A 292 -19.64 -33.09 -5.57
CA ARG A 292 -19.36 -34.07 -4.52
C ARG A 292 -20.61 -34.85 -4.11
N ALA A 293 -21.79 -34.30 -4.40
CA ALA A 293 -23.08 -34.94 -4.17
C ALA A 293 -24.04 -34.72 -5.35
N THR A 294 -25.00 -35.61 -5.51
CA THR A 294 -26.11 -35.44 -6.46
C THR A 294 -27.20 -34.54 -5.88
N ALA A 295 -27.75 -33.63 -6.70
CA ALA A 295 -28.87 -32.79 -6.28
C ALA A 295 -30.05 -33.65 -5.81
N PRO A 296 -30.72 -33.29 -4.69
CA PRO A 296 -31.89 -34.03 -4.24
C PRO A 296 -32.98 -33.98 -5.31
N ALA A 297 -33.58 -35.14 -5.61
CA ALA A 297 -34.65 -35.24 -6.59
C ALA A 297 -35.79 -34.27 -6.21
N LYS A 298 -36.22 -33.42 -7.15
CA LYS A 298 -37.40 -32.56 -6.95
C LYS A 298 -38.55 -33.45 -6.49
N GLY A 299 -39.01 -33.27 -5.26
CA GLY A 299 -40.04 -34.09 -4.67
C GLY A 299 -41.25 -34.14 -5.60
N LYS A 300 -41.62 -35.35 -6.05
CA LYS A 300 -42.92 -35.56 -6.71
C LYS A 300 -43.98 -35.02 -5.75
N ALA A 301 -44.79 -34.07 -6.21
CA ALA A 301 -45.94 -33.58 -5.48
C ALA A 301 -46.74 -34.79 -4.96
N LYS A 302 -46.94 -34.88 -3.64
CA LYS A 302 -47.79 -35.91 -3.04
C LYS A 302 -49.14 -35.84 -3.74
N PRO A 303 -49.67 -36.95 -4.30
CA PRO A 303 -51.00 -36.94 -4.88
C PRO A 303 -51.99 -36.58 -3.77
N LYS A 304 -52.85 -35.59 -4.07
CA LYS A 304 -53.95 -35.16 -3.23
C LYS A 304 -54.84 -36.40 -3.00
N LYS A 305 -54.87 -36.94 -1.78
CA LYS A 305 -55.84 -37.97 -1.41
C LYS A 305 -57.22 -37.30 -1.40
N GLY A 306 -58.06 -37.68 -2.37
CA GLY A 306 -59.51 -37.56 -2.27
C GLY A 306 -60.09 -38.69 -1.44
#